data_AF-E5C7H9-F1
#
_entry.id   AF-E5C7H9-F1
#
_cell.length_a   1.000
_cell.length_b   1.000
_cell.length_c   1.000
_cell.angle_alpha   90.00
_cell.angle_beta   90.00
_cell.angle_gamma   90.00
#
_symmetry.space_group_name_H-M   'P 1'
#
loop_
_entity.id
_entity.type
_entity.pdbx_description
1 polymer ?
#
loop_
_entity_poly.entity_id
_entity_poly.type
_entity_poly.pdbx_seq_one_letter_code
_entity_poly.pdbx_strand_id
1 'polypeptide(L)'
;MTEKINHVKNPLTIIAIFAGIAEVSGTIITPFIDKELQGIFIYFLIGFPTILVVLFFVTLWFKSNVLYAPSDFSNEENYVIMRQFYDKNRKIEIVERKQSNTKKTDGTCFVAISSTNAPQKANSENSVRIRLADVPTASNMAKAFRKKGYNNIDIYSGFSEEPSTDENSKAIWIGADIDIETIKKVIKDAVRIYPNLKYISISNEYTDNVRNEIFIGGSTETAISRNAKDLEEEDFKAIESVKNINELEQIITQKFY
;
A
#
# COMPACT_ATOMS: atom_id res chain seq x y z
N MET A 1 -42.30 16.89 2.55
CA MET A 1 -40.97 16.55 3.06
C MET A 1 -40.69 15.11 2.68
N THR A 2 -40.00 14.91 1.56
CA THR A 2 -39.56 13.58 1.11
C THR A 2 -38.19 13.33 1.73
N GLU A 3 -38.14 12.58 2.83
CA GLU A 3 -36.86 12.12 3.35
C GLU A 3 -36.20 11.24 2.30
N LYS A 4 -34.98 11.61 1.90
CA LYS A 4 -34.09 10.75 1.12
C LYS A 4 -33.89 9.48 1.94
N ILE A 5 -34.47 8.38 1.50
CA ILE A 5 -34.16 7.05 2.00
C ILE A 5 -32.66 6.87 1.74
N ASN A 6 -31.85 6.95 2.81
CA ASN A 6 -30.40 6.83 2.71
C ASN A 6 -30.08 5.51 2.03
N HIS A 7 -29.36 5.59 0.91
CA HIS A 7 -28.92 4.44 0.15
C HIS A 7 -28.11 3.53 1.09
N VAL A 8 -28.68 2.37 1.44
CA VAL A 8 -28.03 1.41 2.33
C VAL A 8 -26.86 0.80 1.57
N LYS A 9 -25.64 1.25 1.89
CA LYS A 9 -24.40 0.85 1.22
C LYS A 9 -23.58 -0.16 2.01
N ASN A 10 -23.82 -0.24 3.32
CA ASN A 10 -23.03 -1.09 4.20
C ASN A 10 -23.71 -2.46 4.40
N PRO A 11 -23.06 -3.57 4.03
CA PRO A 11 -23.59 -4.92 4.22
C PRO A 11 -23.90 -5.26 5.69
N LEU A 12 -23.20 -4.63 6.64
CA LEU A 12 -23.53 -4.73 8.07
C LEU A 12 -24.93 -4.15 8.39
N THR A 13 -25.28 -3.05 7.74
CA THR A 13 -26.60 -2.42 7.90
C THR A 13 -27.71 -3.26 7.27
N ILE A 14 -27.44 -3.92 6.14
CA ILE A 14 -28.38 -4.86 5.52
C ILE A 14 -28.66 -6.03 6.48
N ILE A 15 -27.62 -6.61 7.08
CA ILE A 15 -27.75 -7.69 8.06
C ILE A 15 -28.54 -7.23 9.29
N ALA A 16 -28.28 -6.02 9.80
CA ALA A 16 -29.01 -5.46 10.94
C ALA A 16 -30.52 -5.28 10.64
N ILE A 17 -30.86 -4.81 9.44
CA ILE A 17 -32.26 -4.66 9.00
C ILE A 17 -32.94 -6.04 8.90
N PHE A 18 -32.29 -7.03 8.29
CA PHE A 18 -32.85 -8.37 8.17
C PHE A 18 -33.01 -9.07 9.53
N ALA A 19 -32.07 -8.89 10.45
CA ALA A 19 -32.18 -9.40 11.81
C ALA A 19 -33.40 -8.81 12.54
N GLY A 20 -33.59 -7.49 12.45
CA GLY A 20 -34.75 -6.82 13.05
C GLY A 20 -36.08 -7.27 12.46
N ILE A 21 -36.18 -7.39 11.12
CA ILE A 21 -37.40 -7.87 10.46
C ILE A 21 -37.68 -9.34 10.84
N ALA A 22 -36.65 -10.19 10.91
CA ALA A 22 -36.79 -11.59 11.27
C ALA A 22 -37.28 -11.76 12.72
N GLU A 23 -36.74 -10.97 13.66
CA GLU A 23 -37.14 -10.99 15.07
C GLU A 23 -38.60 -10.56 15.26
N VAL A 24 -38.99 -9.44 14.65
CA VAL A 24 -40.38 -8.94 14.71
C VAL A 24 -41.34 -9.96 14.08
N SER A 25 -40.99 -10.48 12.91
CA SER A 25 -41.82 -11.48 12.21
C SER A 25 -41.95 -12.78 13.01
N GLY A 26 -40.86 -13.25 13.59
CA GLY A 26 -40.83 -14.42 14.47
C GLY A 26 -41.73 -14.22 15.69
N THR A 27 -41.65 -13.06 16.33
CA THR A 27 -42.48 -12.73 17.49
C THR A 27 -43.97 -12.73 17.16
N ILE A 28 -44.35 -12.20 15.99
CA ILE A 28 -45.74 -12.18 15.52
C ILE A 28 -46.24 -13.59 15.20
N ILE A 29 -45.42 -14.43 14.58
CA ILE A 29 -45.81 -15.77 14.11
C ILE A 29 -45.83 -16.81 15.23
N THR A 30 -44.96 -16.67 16.23
CA THR A 30 -44.81 -17.62 17.35
C THR A 30 -46.13 -18.04 18.02
N PRO A 31 -47.09 -17.14 18.35
CA PRO A 31 -48.36 -17.54 18.97
C PRO A 31 -49.32 -18.30 18.04
N PHE A 32 -49.09 -18.30 16.72
CA PHE A 32 -49.95 -18.95 15.72
C PHE A 32 -49.46 -20.36 15.33
N ILE A 33 -48.38 -20.85 15.94
CA ILE A 33 -47.81 -22.17 15.68
C ILE A 33 -48.16 -23.15 16.81
N ASP A 34 -48.49 -24.39 16.44
CA ASP A 34 -48.75 -25.47 17.39
C ASP A 34 -47.56 -25.71 18.32
N LYS A 35 -47.83 -26.02 19.60
CA LYS A 35 -46.78 -26.16 20.63
C LYS A 35 -45.70 -27.18 20.30
N GLU A 36 -46.03 -28.21 19.51
CA GLU A 36 -45.09 -29.24 19.06
C GLU A 36 -44.07 -28.69 18.05
N LEU A 37 -44.48 -27.74 17.21
CA LEU A 37 -43.65 -27.11 16.17
C LEU A 37 -43.00 -25.80 16.65
N GLN A 38 -43.54 -25.19 17.70
CA GLN A 38 -43.07 -23.90 18.23
C GLN A 38 -41.60 -23.95 18.66
N GLY A 39 -41.15 -25.05 19.28
CA GLY A 39 -39.75 -25.22 19.66
C GLY A 39 -38.81 -25.28 18.46
N ILE A 40 -39.19 -26.06 17.43
CA ILE A 40 -38.43 -26.18 16.17
C ILE A 40 -38.34 -24.83 15.47
N PHE A 41 -39.45 -24.08 15.44
CA PHE A 41 -39.53 -22.74 14.87
C PHE A 41 -38.63 -21.74 15.61
N ILE A 42 -38.61 -21.74 16.95
CA ILE A 42 -37.75 -20.85 17.74
C ILE A 42 -36.26 -21.14 17.50
N TYR A 43 -35.85 -22.40 17.47
CA TYR A 43 -34.47 -22.76 17.16
C TYR A 43 -34.06 -22.35 15.74
N PHE A 44 -34.97 -22.47 14.77
CA PHE A 44 -34.74 -21.96 13.43
C PHE A 44 -34.60 -20.42 13.43
N LEU A 45 -35.47 -19.72 14.14
CA LEU A 45 -35.48 -18.26 14.24
C LEU A 45 -34.17 -17.69 14.81
N ILE A 46 -33.57 -18.37 15.80
CA ILE A 46 -32.28 -17.99 16.38
C ILE A 46 -31.13 -18.44 15.47
N GLY A 47 -31.15 -19.70 15.03
CA GLY A 47 -30.03 -20.30 14.30
C GLY A 47 -29.79 -19.67 12.93
N PHE A 48 -30.84 -19.38 12.18
CA PHE A 48 -30.75 -18.83 10.83
C PHE A 48 -29.97 -17.48 10.75
N PRO A 49 -30.33 -16.43 11.49
CA PRO A 49 -29.59 -15.17 11.48
C PRO A 49 -28.18 -15.30 12.07
N THR A 50 -27.98 -16.13 13.10
CA THR A 50 -26.63 -16.39 13.63
C THR A 50 -25.72 -17.03 12.59
N ILE A 51 -26.21 -18.03 11.85
CA ILE A 51 -25.45 -18.68 10.77
C ILE A 51 -25.15 -17.69 9.65
N LEU A 52 -26.11 -16.83 9.26
CA LEU A 52 -25.87 -15.79 8.27
C LEU A 52 -24.77 -14.80 8.69
N VAL A 53 -24.75 -14.37 9.95
CA VAL A 53 -23.70 -13.49 10.48
C VAL A 53 -22.34 -14.20 10.47
N VAL A 54 -22.27 -15.45 10.91
CA VAL A 54 -21.02 -16.23 10.89
C VAL A 54 -20.52 -16.42 9.46
N LEU A 55 -21.39 -16.81 8.53
CA LEU A 55 -21.04 -16.96 7.10
C LEU A 55 -20.59 -15.64 6.49
N PHE A 56 -21.21 -14.53 6.89
CA PHE A 56 -20.77 -13.20 6.48
C PHE A 56 -19.32 -12.96 6.92
N PHE A 57 -18.99 -13.11 8.21
CA PHE A 57 -17.62 -12.92 8.70
C PHE A 57 -16.62 -13.91 8.10
N VAL A 58 -17.00 -15.17 7.87
CA VAL A 58 -16.15 -16.15 7.16
C VAL A 58 -15.89 -15.69 5.72
N THR A 59 -16.90 -15.15 5.04
CA THR A 59 -16.72 -14.57 3.70
C THR A 59 -15.74 -13.40 3.72
N LEU A 60 -15.74 -12.59 4.79
CA LEU A 60 -14.77 -11.50 4.97
C LEU A 60 -13.36 -11.99 5.26
N TRP A 61 -13.24 -13.07 6.03
CA TRP A 61 -11.97 -13.70 6.30
C TRP A 61 -11.27 -14.15 5.02
N PHE A 62 -12.02 -14.72 4.07
CA PHE A 62 -11.45 -15.14 2.78
C PHE A 62 -11.39 -14.02 1.73
N LYS A 63 -12.22 -12.99 1.85
CA LYS A 63 -12.34 -11.96 0.82
C LYS A 63 -12.72 -10.57 1.36
N SER A 64 -11.80 -9.98 2.11
CA SER A 64 -11.93 -8.64 2.70
C SER A 64 -12.14 -7.51 1.68
N ASN A 65 -11.71 -7.68 0.43
CA ASN A 65 -11.74 -6.62 -0.60
C ASN A 65 -13.13 -6.40 -1.26
N VAL A 66 -14.16 -7.15 -0.89
CA VAL A 66 -15.47 -7.14 -1.59
C VAL A 66 -16.51 -6.23 -0.93
N LEU A 67 -16.25 -5.69 0.27
CA LEU A 67 -17.28 -4.93 0.99
C LEU A 67 -17.22 -3.41 0.87
N TYR A 68 -16.12 -2.84 0.39
CA TYR A 68 -16.05 -1.40 0.29
C TYR A 68 -16.56 -0.97 -1.07
N ALA A 69 -17.71 -0.29 -1.10
CA ALA A 69 -18.18 0.40 -2.29
C ALA A 69 -17.33 1.65 -2.53
N PRO A 70 -17.24 2.20 -3.76
CA PRO A 70 -16.48 3.42 -4.04
C PRO A 70 -16.83 4.58 -3.11
N SER A 71 -18.10 4.64 -2.70
CA SER A 71 -18.62 5.67 -1.81
C SER A 71 -18.36 5.46 -0.33
N ASP A 72 -17.78 4.33 0.08
CA ASP A 72 -17.29 4.13 1.45
C ASP A 72 -15.92 4.78 1.65
N PHE A 73 -15.29 5.23 0.56
CA PHE A 73 -14.05 5.99 0.60
C PHE A 73 -14.36 7.49 0.61
N SER A 74 -13.62 8.25 1.42
CA SER A 74 -13.72 9.72 1.45
C SER A 74 -13.28 10.37 0.12
N ASN A 75 -12.51 9.65 -0.69
CA ASN A 75 -12.11 10.03 -2.05
C ASN A 75 -12.32 8.83 -2.99
N GLU A 76 -13.13 9.00 -4.03
CA GLU A 76 -13.48 7.97 -5.01
C GLU A 76 -12.26 7.50 -5.83
N GLU A 77 -11.22 8.33 -5.96
CA GLU A 77 -9.96 7.98 -6.63
C GLU A 77 -9.22 6.85 -5.90
N ASN A 78 -9.25 6.84 -4.56
CA ASN A 78 -8.60 5.78 -3.76
C ASN A 78 -9.24 4.40 -3.96
N TYR A 79 -10.55 4.35 -4.26
CA TYR A 79 -11.23 3.09 -4.55
C TYR A 79 -10.79 2.51 -5.89
N VAL A 80 -10.71 3.35 -6.92
CA VAL A 80 -10.30 2.93 -8.27
C VAL A 80 -8.88 2.36 -8.22
N ILE A 81 -7.98 3.08 -7.54
CA ILE A 81 -6.60 2.67 -7.34
C ILE A 81 -6.55 1.31 -6.63
N MET A 82 -7.19 1.16 -5.47
CA MET A 82 -7.22 -0.11 -4.70
C MET A 82 -7.76 -1.29 -5.53
N ARG A 83 -8.82 -1.07 -6.31
CA ARG A 83 -9.44 -2.12 -7.12
C ARG A 83 -8.57 -2.54 -8.31
N GLN A 84 -7.92 -1.58 -8.97
CA GLN A 84 -6.96 -1.84 -10.05
C GLN A 84 -5.75 -2.64 -9.53
N PHE A 85 -5.24 -2.30 -8.35
CA PHE A 85 -4.18 -3.06 -7.68
C PHE A 85 -4.59 -4.52 -7.39
N TYR A 86 -5.80 -4.72 -6.84
CA TYR A 86 -6.29 -6.06 -6.51
C TYR A 86 -6.51 -6.93 -7.76
N ASP A 87 -7.13 -6.39 -8.83
CA ASP A 87 -7.36 -7.12 -10.07
C ASP A 87 -6.05 -7.44 -10.83
N LYS A 88 -5.04 -6.57 -10.75
CA LYS A 88 -3.72 -6.80 -11.34
C LYS A 88 -2.95 -7.90 -10.60
N ASN A 89 -2.94 -7.88 -9.27
CA ASN A 89 -2.32 -8.95 -8.47
C ASN A 89 -2.99 -10.31 -8.71
N ARG A 90 -4.32 -10.33 -8.85
CA ARG A 90 -5.06 -11.54 -9.21
C ARG A 90 -4.71 -12.05 -10.61
N LYS A 91 -4.50 -11.15 -11.60
CA LYS A 91 -4.04 -11.55 -12.94
C LYS A 91 -2.61 -12.07 -12.93
N ILE A 92 -1.70 -11.47 -12.15
CA ILE A 92 -0.32 -11.93 -11.97
C ILE A 92 -0.30 -13.33 -11.35
N GLU A 93 -1.07 -13.56 -10.29
CA GLU A 93 -1.15 -14.89 -9.64
C GLU A 93 -1.71 -15.97 -10.60
N ILE A 94 -2.68 -15.62 -11.45
CA ILE A 94 -3.23 -16.53 -12.47
C ILE A 94 -2.20 -16.80 -13.58
N VAL A 95 -1.40 -15.81 -13.98
CA VAL A 95 -0.35 -15.95 -14.99
C VAL A 95 0.82 -16.78 -14.45
N GLU A 96 1.23 -16.58 -13.20
CA GLU A 96 2.28 -17.38 -12.55
C GLU A 96 1.86 -18.83 -12.36
N ARG A 97 0.61 -19.09 -11.95
CA ARG A 97 0.07 -20.46 -11.89
C ARG A 97 0.02 -21.11 -13.28
N LYS A 98 -0.33 -20.37 -14.34
CA LYS A 98 -0.29 -20.88 -15.73
C LYS A 98 1.14 -21.14 -16.25
N GLN A 99 2.12 -20.33 -15.85
CA GLN A 99 3.53 -20.53 -16.22
C GLN A 99 4.18 -21.70 -15.47
N SER A 100 3.80 -21.95 -14.22
CA SER A 100 4.28 -23.11 -13.45
C SER A 100 3.81 -24.46 -14.02
N ASN A 101 2.61 -24.49 -14.63
CA ASN A 101 2.06 -25.70 -15.25
C ASN A 101 2.50 -25.94 -16.71
N THR A 102 3.23 -25.00 -17.33
CA THR A 102 3.63 -25.10 -18.76
C THR A 102 5.13 -25.30 -18.99
N LYS A 103 5.97 -25.28 -17.96
CA LYS A 103 7.41 -25.61 -18.06
C LYS A 103 7.71 -27.02 -17.56
N LYS A 104 7.35 -28.02 -18.36
CA LYS A 104 8.07 -29.29 -18.45
C LYS A 104 8.23 -29.58 -19.93
N THR A 105 9.45 -29.94 -20.35
CA THR A 105 9.92 -30.31 -21.71
C THR A 105 10.79 -29.25 -22.42
N ASP A 106 12.09 -29.49 -22.30
CA ASP A 106 13.19 -29.37 -23.29
C ASP A 106 13.83 -28.02 -23.64
N GLY A 107 14.92 -27.72 -22.92
CA GLY A 107 16.27 -27.62 -23.49
C GLY A 107 16.61 -26.39 -24.35
N THR A 108 17.12 -25.31 -23.73
CA THR A 108 18.50 -24.81 -23.93
C THR A 108 18.79 -23.52 -23.13
N CYS A 109 19.94 -23.57 -22.44
CA CYS A 109 20.81 -22.53 -21.91
C CYS A 109 20.27 -21.10 -21.67
N PHE A 110 19.98 -20.75 -20.41
CA PHE A 110 20.39 -19.48 -19.81
C PHE A 110 20.64 -19.69 -18.31
N VAL A 111 21.78 -19.20 -17.85
CA VAL A 111 22.32 -19.36 -16.48
C VAL A 111 21.33 -18.84 -15.45
N ALA A 112 20.77 -19.76 -14.66
CA ALA A 112 19.96 -19.44 -13.50
C ALA A 112 20.89 -19.21 -12.29
N ILE A 113 20.92 -17.98 -11.78
CA ILE A 113 21.24 -17.77 -10.38
C ILE A 113 19.92 -17.95 -9.64
N SER A 114 19.81 -19.09 -8.97
CA SER A 114 18.69 -19.48 -8.12
C SER A 114 18.57 -18.54 -6.92
N SER A 115 17.41 -17.91 -6.75
CA SER A 115 16.97 -17.45 -5.43
C SER A 115 16.54 -18.68 -4.63
N THR A 116 17.45 -19.22 -3.83
CA THR A 116 17.12 -20.18 -2.78
C THR A 116 16.49 -19.44 -1.60
N ASN A 117 15.23 -19.78 -1.30
CA ASN A 117 14.60 -19.51 -0.03
C ASN A 117 15.33 -20.28 1.09
N ALA A 118 15.98 -19.56 2.01
CA ALA A 118 16.17 -19.98 3.40
C ALA A 118 16.52 -18.75 4.27
N PRO A 119 16.03 -18.68 5.51
CA PRO A 119 16.20 -17.51 6.36
C PRO A 119 17.64 -17.44 6.88
N GLN A 120 18.32 -16.32 6.66
CA GLN A 120 19.67 -16.11 7.21
C GLN A 120 19.76 -14.79 7.97
N LYS A 121 19.88 -14.92 9.30
CA LYS A 121 20.58 -13.97 10.16
C LYS A 121 22.09 -14.10 9.89
N ALA A 122 22.75 -13.02 9.49
CA ALA A 122 24.12 -12.66 9.90
C ALA A 122 24.52 -11.30 9.30
N ASN A 123 24.98 -10.39 10.17
CA ASN A 123 25.50 -9.06 9.86
C ASN A 123 26.72 -9.08 8.93
N SER A 124 26.78 -8.14 7.97
CA SER A 124 27.96 -7.28 7.72
C SER A 124 27.64 -6.21 6.67
N GLU A 125 27.65 -4.95 7.09
CA GLU A 125 27.48 -3.69 6.34
C GLU A 125 26.09 -3.38 5.78
N ASN A 126 25.54 -2.26 6.26
CA ASN A 126 24.19 -1.75 6.04
C ASN A 126 23.97 -1.37 4.56
N SER A 127 23.76 -2.33 3.66
CA SER A 127 23.46 -2.04 2.25
C SER A 127 22.02 -1.56 2.11
N VAL A 128 21.79 -0.26 2.32
CA VAL A 128 20.49 0.37 2.08
C VAL A 128 20.04 0.08 0.66
N ARG A 129 18.78 -0.37 0.49
CA ARG A 129 18.17 -0.53 -0.82
C ARG A 129 17.83 0.86 -1.38
N ILE A 130 18.27 1.15 -2.60
CA ILE A 130 17.89 2.36 -3.32
C ILE A 130 16.88 1.96 -4.39
N ARG A 131 15.65 2.48 -4.32
CA ARG A 131 14.68 2.34 -5.40
C ARG A 131 14.63 3.64 -6.21
N LEU A 132 14.62 3.55 -7.52
CA LEU A 132 14.52 4.69 -8.42
C LEU A 132 13.16 4.65 -9.12
N ALA A 133 12.50 5.80 -9.27
CA ALA A 133 11.31 5.87 -10.09
C ALA A 133 11.64 5.52 -11.55
N ASP A 134 10.70 4.88 -12.24
CA ASP A 134 10.79 4.58 -13.67
C ASP A 134 10.53 5.84 -14.50
N VAL A 135 11.49 6.75 -14.48
CA VAL A 135 11.55 7.98 -15.28
C VAL A 135 12.53 7.82 -16.45
N PRO A 136 12.45 8.64 -17.51
CA PRO A 136 13.38 8.56 -18.64
C PRO A 136 14.87 8.54 -18.25
N THR A 137 15.26 9.24 -17.18
CA THR A 137 16.65 9.29 -16.69
C THR A 137 17.05 8.12 -15.78
N ALA A 138 16.14 7.23 -15.40
CA ALA A 138 16.34 6.20 -14.38
C ALA A 138 17.51 5.25 -14.68
N SER A 139 17.69 4.85 -15.95
CA SER A 139 18.82 4.00 -16.36
C SER A 139 20.17 4.68 -16.14
N ASN A 140 20.26 5.99 -16.41
CA ASN A 140 21.47 6.77 -16.19
C ASN A 140 21.73 6.99 -14.69
N MET A 141 20.67 7.28 -13.93
CA MET A 141 20.75 7.36 -12.47
C MET A 141 21.28 6.05 -11.87
N ALA A 142 20.70 4.91 -12.24
CA ALA A 142 21.11 3.60 -11.75
C ALA A 142 22.60 3.32 -12.04
N LYS A 143 23.09 3.65 -13.24
CA LYS A 143 24.52 3.54 -13.57
C LYS A 143 25.39 4.45 -12.71
N ALA A 144 24.96 5.70 -12.48
CA ALA A 144 25.70 6.65 -11.66
C ALA A 144 25.79 6.21 -10.19
N PHE A 145 24.69 5.71 -9.61
CA PHE A 145 24.67 5.14 -8.27
C PHE A 145 25.56 3.88 -8.17
N ARG A 146 25.51 2.98 -9.16
CA ARG A 146 26.43 1.81 -9.17
C ARG A 146 27.90 2.23 -9.19
N LYS A 147 28.26 3.25 -9.96
CA LYS A 147 29.63 3.80 -10.00
C LYS A 147 30.08 4.39 -8.65
N LYS A 148 29.14 4.82 -7.81
CA LYS A 148 29.39 5.32 -6.46
C LYS A 148 29.50 4.21 -5.40
N GLY A 149 29.27 2.95 -5.79
CA GLY A 149 29.38 1.78 -4.91
C GLY A 149 28.06 1.29 -4.31
N TYR A 150 26.91 1.80 -4.77
CA TYR A 150 25.61 1.29 -4.36
C TYR A 150 25.26 0.05 -5.17
N ASN A 151 25.10 -1.10 -4.50
CA ASN A 151 24.91 -2.39 -5.16
C ASN A 151 23.45 -2.85 -5.23
N ASN A 152 22.62 -2.43 -4.27
CA ASN A 152 21.21 -2.81 -4.14
C ASN A 152 20.31 -1.71 -4.72
N ILE A 153 20.22 -1.66 -6.06
CA ILE A 153 19.46 -0.63 -6.79
C ILE A 153 18.42 -1.29 -7.70
N ASP A 154 17.16 -0.90 -7.50
CA ASP A 154 16.03 -1.33 -8.31
C ASP A 154 15.34 -0.14 -8.97
N ILE A 155 14.84 -0.32 -10.20
CA ILE A 155 13.94 0.66 -10.84
C ILE A 155 12.52 0.18 -10.58
N TYR A 156 11.72 1.03 -9.95
CA TYR A 156 10.35 0.77 -9.59
C TYR A 156 9.43 1.60 -10.48
N SER A 157 8.67 0.91 -11.32
CA SER A 157 7.54 1.51 -12.01
C SER A 157 6.36 1.58 -11.05
N GLY A 158 5.92 2.81 -10.76
CA GLY A 158 4.70 3.04 -10.02
C GLY A 158 3.49 2.43 -10.73
N PHE A 159 2.40 2.29 -10.01
CA PHE A 159 1.15 1.73 -10.54
C PHE A 159 0.20 2.81 -11.09
N SER A 160 0.67 4.05 -11.18
CA SER A 160 -0.05 5.17 -11.78
C SER A 160 -0.28 4.93 -13.27
N GLU A 161 -1.48 5.26 -13.77
CA GLU A 161 -1.76 5.28 -15.22
C GLU A 161 -0.98 6.40 -15.92
N GLU A 162 -0.70 7.49 -15.20
CA GLU A 162 0.21 8.52 -15.67
C GLU A 162 1.66 8.08 -15.48
N PRO A 163 2.49 8.12 -16.55
CA PRO A 163 3.89 7.78 -16.45
C PRO A 163 4.63 8.75 -15.53
N SER A 164 5.54 8.22 -14.73
CA SER A 164 6.51 9.02 -14.00
C SER A 164 7.42 9.74 -15.00
N THR A 165 7.53 11.05 -14.86
CA THR A 165 8.43 11.91 -15.63
C THR A 165 9.40 12.61 -14.70
N ASP A 166 10.51 13.12 -15.24
CA ASP A 166 11.45 13.91 -14.45
C ASP A 166 10.79 15.19 -13.85
N GLU A 167 9.67 15.64 -14.39
CA GLU A 167 8.96 16.83 -13.89
C GLU A 167 8.06 16.53 -12.69
N ASN A 168 7.41 15.36 -12.66
CA ASN A 168 6.47 14.96 -11.60
C ASN A 168 7.11 14.06 -10.53
N SER A 169 8.39 13.69 -10.70
CA SER A 169 9.12 12.75 -9.85
C SER A 169 10.32 13.43 -9.18
N LYS A 170 10.07 14.38 -8.27
CA LYS A 170 11.10 15.24 -7.63
C LYS A 170 11.30 14.99 -6.13
N ALA A 171 10.69 13.95 -5.57
CA ALA A 171 10.79 13.65 -4.15
C ALA A 171 11.80 12.53 -3.84
N ILE A 172 12.36 12.57 -2.63
CA ILE A 172 13.07 11.46 -2.00
C ILE A 172 12.21 10.95 -0.84
N TRP A 173 11.89 9.66 -0.81
CA TRP A 173 11.20 9.04 0.33
C TRP A 173 12.16 8.15 1.09
N ILE A 174 12.26 8.34 2.40
CA ILE A 174 13.24 7.68 3.25
C ILE A 174 12.48 6.77 4.23
N GLY A 175 12.84 5.49 4.28
CA GLY A 175 12.31 4.55 5.26
C GLY A 175 12.76 4.84 6.70
N ALA A 176 11.97 4.41 7.68
CA ALA A 176 12.19 4.71 9.10
C ALA A 176 13.46 4.09 9.71
N ASP A 177 13.98 2.99 9.15
CA ASP A 177 15.07 2.19 9.74
C ASP A 177 16.41 2.43 9.01
N ILE A 178 16.77 3.68 8.75
CA ILE A 178 18.04 4.05 8.11
C ILE A 178 18.80 5.06 8.99
N ASP A 179 20.10 4.83 9.16
CA ASP A 179 20.94 5.72 9.95
C ASP A 179 21.14 7.08 9.25
N ILE A 180 21.26 8.13 10.07
CA ILE A 180 21.35 9.51 9.59
C ILE A 180 22.55 9.75 8.68
N GLU A 181 23.68 9.08 8.90
CA GLU A 181 24.88 9.23 8.09
C GLU A 181 24.70 8.63 6.69
N THR A 182 24.04 7.48 6.59
CA THR A 182 23.65 6.89 5.31
C THR A 182 22.63 7.76 4.58
N ILE A 183 21.63 8.30 5.29
CA ILE A 183 20.65 9.23 4.71
C ILE A 183 21.36 10.44 4.09
N LYS A 184 22.22 11.12 4.84
CA LYS A 184 22.98 12.30 4.38
C LYS A 184 23.83 11.97 3.16
N LYS A 185 24.51 10.81 3.19
CA LYS A 185 25.34 10.34 2.06
C LYS A 185 24.51 10.11 0.81
N VAL A 186 23.37 9.43 0.91
CA VAL A 186 22.50 9.14 -0.24
C VAL A 186 21.87 10.41 -0.77
N ILE A 187 21.36 11.32 0.07
CA ILE A 187 20.81 12.61 -0.36
C ILE A 187 21.86 13.41 -1.15
N LYS A 188 23.09 13.50 -0.63
CA LYS A 188 24.18 14.22 -1.28
C LYS A 188 24.52 13.66 -2.66
N ASP A 189 24.56 12.34 -2.80
CA ASP A 189 24.79 11.71 -4.10
C ASP A 189 23.57 11.84 -5.03
N ALA A 190 22.35 11.73 -4.48
CA ALA A 190 21.10 11.82 -5.24
C ALA A 190 20.92 13.20 -5.89
N VAL A 191 21.11 14.29 -5.14
CA VAL A 191 20.98 15.66 -5.68
C VAL A 191 22.03 15.93 -6.76
N ARG A 192 23.21 15.31 -6.68
CA ARG A 192 24.25 15.43 -7.73
C ARG A 192 23.92 14.64 -8.99
N ILE A 193 23.30 13.48 -8.83
CA ILE A 193 22.95 12.56 -9.92
C ILE A 193 21.64 13.01 -10.61
N TYR A 194 20.72 13.58 -9.84
CA TYR A 194 19.37 13.94 -10.24
C TYR A 194 19.00 15.33 -9.67
N PRO A 195 19.47 16.43 -10.31
CA PRO A 195 19.45 17.78 -9.73
C PRO A 195 18.08 18.46 -9.60
N ASN A 196 17.04 17.88 -10.19
CA ASN A 196 15.67 18.36 -10.11
C ASN A 196 14.92 17.92 -8.83
N LEU A 197 15.57 17.13 -7.96
CA LEU A 197 15.04 16.78 -6.65
C LEU A 197 14.81 18.03 -5.80
N LYS A 198 13.61 18.14 -5.23
CA LYS A 198 13.15 19.31 -4.49
C LYS A 198 12.51 18.96 -3.14
N TYR A 199 12.05 17.73 -2.95
CA TYR A 199 11.29 17.36 -1.78
C TYR A 199 11.87 16.14 -1.09
N ILE A 200 11.81 16.10 0.24
CA ILE A 200 12.19 14.93 1.03
C ILE A 200 11.06 14.62 2.01
N SER A 201 10.70 13.34 2.12
CA SER A 201 9.72 12.86 3.08
C SER A 201 10.27 11.63 3.80
N ILE A 202 10.10 11.58 5.12
CA ILE A 202 10.48 10.43 5.94
C ILE A 202 9.20 9.65 6.24
N SER A 203 9.24 8.34 5.97
CA SER A 203 8.13 7.45 6.27
C SER A 203 7.97 7.34 7.78
N ASN A 204 6.76 7.61 8.25
CA ASN A 204 6.44 7.47 9.66
C ASN A 204 6.00 6.02 9.94
N GLU A 205 6.22 5.57 11.16
CA GLU A 205 6.32 4.16 11.60
C GLU A 205 5.10 3.24 11.33
N TYR A 206 4.01 3.75 10.72
CA TYR A 206 2.69 3.11 10.75
C TYR A 206 2.07 2.72 9.39
N THR A 207 2.58 3.15 8.23
CA THR A 207 1.83 2.95 6.96
C THR A 207 2.60 2.36 5.78
N ASP A 208 3.92 2.36 5.79
CA ASP A 208 4.69 1.87 4.64
C ASP A 208 5.44 0.59 5.05
N ASN A 209 5.19 -0.53 4.35
CA ASN A 209 5.87 -1.83 4.54
C ASN A 209 7.37 -1.81 4.16
N VAL A 210 7.97 -0.63 4.21
CA VAL A 210 9.19 -0.26 3.52
C VAL A 210 10.03 0.58 4.48
N ARG A 211 10.66 -0.10 5.44
CA ARG A 211 11.40 0.59 6.51
C ARG A 211 12.89 0.79 6.20
N ASN A 212 13.51 -0.07 5.38
CA ASN A 212 14.94 -0.03 5.09
C ASN A 212 15.25 0.24 3.61
N GLU A 213 14.72 1.34 3.07
CA GLU A 213 15.08 1.78 1.73
C GLU A 213 14.94 3.29 1.53
N ILE A 214 15.58 3.80 0.49
CA ILE A 214 15.42 5.17 0.01
C ILE A 214 14.88 5.11 -1.41
N PHE A 215 13.71 5.70 -1.63
CA PHE A 215 13.09 5.85 -2.95
C PHE A 215 13.40 7.23 -3.51
N ILE A 216 13.96 7.30 -4.72
CA ILE A 216 14.38 8.54 -5.39
C ILE A 216 13.52 8.72 -6.64
N GLY A 217 12.93 9.91 -6.78
CA GLY A 217 11.95 10.19 -7.82
C GLY A 217 10.51 9.93 -7.39
N GLY A 218 10.21 10.08 -6.09
CA GLY A 218 8.83 10.04 -5.60
C GLY A 218 7.97 11.16 -6.20
N SER A 219 6.66 10.95 -6.18
CA SER A 219 5.67 11.92 -6.68
C SER A 219 5.83 13.27 -5.98
N THR A 220 6.00 14.32 -6.78
CA THR A 220 6.04 15.71 -6.33
C THR A 220 4.75 16.10 -5.64
N GLU A 221 3.60 15.72 -6.20
CA GLU A 221 2.28 16.03 -5.65
C GLU A 221 2.06 15.37 -4.29
N THR A 222 2.45 14.09 -4.16
CA THR A 222 2.36 13.37 -2.87
C THR A 222 3.28 14.00 -1.82
N ALA A 223 4.44 14.50 -2.21
CA ALA A 223 5.33 15.18 -1.26
C ALA A 223 4.71 16.49 -0.75
N ILE A 224 4.13 17.29 -1.66
CA ILE A 224 3.44 18.54 -1.31
C ILE A 224 2.24 18.25 -0.40
N SER A 225 1.41 17.24 -0.70
CA SER A 225 0.26 16.88 0.14
C SER A 225 0.64 16.36 1.53
N ARG A 226 1.88 15.87 1.69
CA ARG A 226 2.48 15.48 2.98
C ARG A 226 3.22 16.62 3.67
N ASN A 227 3.03 17.86 3.24
CA ASN A 227 3.66 19.06 3.80
C ASN A 227 5.20 19.05 3.70
N ALA A 228 5.76 18.40 2.67
CA ALA A 228 7.19 18.52 2.38
C ALA A 228 7.50 19.94 1.89
N LYS A 229 8.56 20.53 2.42
CA LYS A 229 9.08 21.82 1.99
C LYS A 229 9.71 21.69 0.59
N ASP A 230 9.54 22.69 -0.27
CA ASP A 230 10.35 22.85 -1.48
C ASP A 230 11.76 23.29 -1.07
N LEU A 231 12.75 22.40 -1.24
CA LEU A 231 14.12 22.56 -0.77
C LEU A 231 14.97 23.27 -1.82
N GLU A 232 15.69 24.28 -1.37
CA GLU A 232 16.66 25.02 -2.17
C GLU A 232 18.10 24.53 -1.87
N GLU A 233 19.09 25.04 -2.61
CA GLU A 233 20.50 24.60 -2.48
C GLU A 233 21.03 24.82 -1.04
N GLU A 234 20.60 25.88 -0.37
CA GLU A 234 20.96 26.15 1.02
C GLU A 234 20.42 25.10 1.98
N ASP A 235 19.22 24.58 1.72
CA ASP A 235 18.59 23.54 2.55
C ASP A 235 19.36 22.22 2.43
N PHE A 236 19.74 21.83 1.22
CA PHE A 236 20.56 20.63 1.00
C PHE A 236 21.94 20.74 1.65
N LYS A 237 22.53 21.94 1.69
CA LYS A 237 23.77 22.20 2.45
C LYS A 237 23.55 22.08 3.95
N ALA A 238 22.43 22.57 4.47
CA ALA A 238 22.09 22.45 5.89
C ALA A 238 21.93 20.98 6.32
N ILE A 239 21.38 20.12 5.45
CA ILE A 239 21.25 18.67 5.68
C ILE A 239 22.62 17.99 5.92
N GLU A 240 23.72 18.48 5.34
CA GLU A 240 25.04 17.87 5.60
C GLU A 240 25.50 18.03 7.06
N SER A 241 24.93 18.99 7.79
CA SER A 241 25.33 19.33 9.16
C SER A 241 24.40 18.76 10.25
N VAL A 242 23.30 18.10 9.88
CA VAL A 242 22.35 17.53 10.85
C VAL A 242 22.96 16.36 11.62
N LYS A 243 22.56 16.23 12.89
CA LYS A 243 23.06 15.19 13.80
C LYS A 243 22.08 14.04 14.02
N ASN A 244 20.79 14.28 13.80
CA ASN A 244 19.72 13.33 14.08
C ASN A 244 18.54 13.53 13.13
N ILE A 245 17.61 12.56 13.11
CA ILE A 245 16.42 12.58 12.25
C ILE A 245 15.51 13.78 12.56
N ASN A 246 15.37 14.17 13.84
CA ASN A 246 14.50 15.29 14.22
C ASN A 246 14.98 16.63 13.62
N GLU A 247 16.30 16.87 13.61
CA GLU A 247 16.89 18.05 12.95
C GLU A 247 16.66 18.02 11.44
N LEU A 248 16.74 16.84 10.81
CA LEU A 248 16.42 16.66 9.40
C LEU A 248 14.95 16.98 9.11
N GLU A 249 14.02 16.44 9.90
CA GLU A 249 12.58 16.71 9.79
C GLU A 249 12.26 18.21 9.87
N GLN A 250 12.94 18.95 10.76
CA GLN A 250 12.74 20.40 10.87
C GLN A 250 13.13 21.19 9.61
N ILE A 251 14.08 20.69 8.82
CA ILE A 251 14.50 21.32 7.57
C ILE A 251 13.53 20.97 6.43
N ILE A 252 13.08 19.71 6.37
CA ILE A 252 12.33 19.17 5.23
C ILE A 252 10.81 19.33 5.34
N THR A 253 10.27 19.65 6.52
CA THR A 253 8.83 19.86 6.72
C THR A 253 8.45 21.33 6.64
N GLN A 254 7.38 21.63 5.88
CA GLN A 254 6.80 22.96 5.83
C GLN A 254 5.98 23.22 7.11
N LYS A 255 6.39 24.21 7.91
CA LYS A 255 5.61 24.66 9.08
C LYS A 255 4.51 25.61 8.63
N PHE A 256 3.26 25.26 8.89
CA PHE A 256 2.16 26.22 8.87
C PHE A 256 2.17 26.98 10.19
N TYR A 257 2.29 28.31 10.13
CA TYR A 257 2.02 29.21 11.24
C TYR A 257 0.52 29.49 11.32
#